data_AF-A0A3C0GJ23-F1
#
_entry.id   AF-A0A3C0GJ23-F1
#
_cell.length_a   1.000
_cell.length_b   1.000
_cell.length_c   1.000
_cell.angle_alpha   90.00
_cell.angle_beta   90.00
_cell.angle_gamma   90.00
#
_symmetry.space_group_name_H-M   'P 1'
#
loop_
_entity.id
_entity.type
_entity.pdbx_description
1 polymer ?
#
loop_
_entity_poly.entity_id
_entity_poly.type
_entity_poly.pdbx_seq_one_letter_code
_entity_poly.pdbx_strand_id
1 'polypeptide(L)'
;MVTKMKGYVPKEERKKILLMCDDIRTHSGIGTIAKEIVTHTAHKYNWVQVAAAINHPDHGKTTDLSPSTNEVTGLTDASVILYPHNGYGNPNLVRQLIKHEKPDAIFLFTDPRYWAWLFQIENEIRKQIPIVYLNIWDDYPAPMYNKAYYESCDLLMGISKQTVNINKLVL
;
A
#
# COMPACT_ATOMS: atom_id res chain seq x y z
N MET A 1 -20.20 18.00 17.64
CA MET A 1 -19.97 16.54 17.63
C MET A 1 -19.66 16.14 16.21
N VAL A 2 -18.46 15.63 15.93
CA VAL A 2 -18.15 15.09 14.60
C VAL A 2 -18.98 13.82 14.44
N THR A 3 -19.89 13.81 13.47
CA THR A 3 -20.63 12.61 13.08
C THR A 3 -19.59 11.62 12.56
N LYS A 4 -19.17 10.68 13.42
CA LYS A 4 -18.13 9.70 13.09
C LYS A 4 -18.56 8.94 11.83
N MET A 5 -17.74 8.99 10.78
CA MET A 5 -17.99 8.34 9.49
C MET A 5 -18.45 6.89 9.69
N LYS A 6 -19.33 6.38 8.81
CA LYS A 6 -19.85 5.01 8.92
C LYS A 6 -18.71 3.98 8.99
N GLY A 7 -18.68 3.22 10.08
CA GLY A 7 -17.64 2.21 10.32
C GLY A 7 -16.33 2.79 10.87
N TYR A 8 -16.37 3.96 11.52
CA TYR A 8 -15.24 4.52 12.24
C TYR A 8 -14.74 3.57 13.34
N VAL A 9 -13.43 3.47 13.45
CA VAL A 9 -12.69 2.76 14.50
C VAL A 9 -11.79 3.78 15.22
N PRO A 10 -11.70 3.81 16.57
CA PRO A 10 -10.76 4.69 17.28
C PRO A 10 -9.32 4.47 16.82
N LYS A 11 -8.52 5.54 16.66
CA LYS A 11 -7.14 5.47 16.14
C LYS A 11 -6.30 4.33 16.73
N GLU A 12 -6.33 4.15 18.05
CA GLU A 12 -5.53 3.14 18.77
C GLU A 12 -6.01 1.69 18.54
N GLU A 13 -7.24 1.50 18.04
CA GLU A 13 -7.82 0.20 17.71
C GLU A 13 -7.74 -0.13 16.21
N ARG A 14 -7.35 0.84 15.38
CA ARG A 14 -7.23 0.66 13.92
C ARG A 14 -6.06 -0.25 13.60
N LYS A 15 -6.31 -1.17 12.66
CA LYS A 15 -5.23 -1.92 12.00
C LYS A 15 -4.32 -0.96 11.23
N LYS A 16 -3.01 -1.18 11.30
CA LYS A 16 -2.02 -0.39 10.56
C LYS A 16 -1.61 -1.11 9.28
N ILE A 17 -1.69 -0.43 8.15
CA ILE A 17 -1.41 -1.01 6.82
C ILE A 17 -0.18 -0.33 6.23
N LEU A 18 0.79 -1.15 5.80
CA LEU A 18 1.95 -0.69 5.05
C LEU A 18 1.66 -0.70 3.56
N LEU A 19 1.37 0.48 3.01
CA LEU A 19 1.08 0.69 1.60
C LEU A 19 2.38 0.83 0.79
N MET A 20 2.47 0.06 -0.29
CA MET A 20 3.61 0.01 -1.20
C MET A 20 3.15 0.32 -2.62
N CYS A 21 3.34 1.58 -3.02
CA CYS A 21 2.99 2.13 -4.32
C CYS A 21 3.72 3.46 -4.55
N ASP A 22 3.44 4.13 -5.66
CA ASP A 22 3.85 5.52 -5.89
C ASP A 22 3.41 6.42 -4.74
N ASP A 23 4.22 7.44 -4.40
CA ASP A 23 3.84 8.44 -3.38
C ASP A 23 2.43 9.00 -3.67
N ILE A 24 1.54 8.95 -2.67
CA ILE A 24 0.14 9.43 -2.79
C ILE A 24 0.02 10.93 -3.04
N ARG A 25 1.12 11.69 -2.92
CA ARG A 25 1.20 13.12 -3.26
C ARG A 25 1.49 13.36 -4.74
N THR A 26 1.89 12.32 -5.48
CA THR A 26 2.18 12.42 -6.92
C THR A 26 0.90 12.33 -7.75
N HIS A 27 0.92 12.92 -8.94
CA HIS A 27 -0.20 12.91 -9.87
C HIS A 27 -0.13 11.73 -10.86
N SER A 28 0.46 10.59 -10.47
CA SER A 28 0.38 9.36 -11.25
C SER A 28 -0.99 8.69 -11.08
N GLY A 29 -1.39 7.82 -12.01
CA GLY A 29 -2.64 7.05 -11.88
C GLY A 29 -2.67 6.22 -10.59
N ILE A 30 -1.53 5.62 -10.23
CA ILE A 30 -1.36 4.85 -9.00
C ILE A 30 -1.42 5.76 -7.76
N GLY A 31 -0.63 6.84 -7.73
CA GLY A 31 -0.61 7.78 -6.60
C GLY A 31 -1.99 8.40 -6.34
N THR A 32 -2.73 8.73 -7.40
CA THR A 32 -4.08 9.29 -7.31
C THR A 32 -5.05 8.31 -6.66
N ILE A 33 -5.12 7.06 -7.15
CA ILE A 33 -6.05 6.06 -6.58
C ILE A 33 -5.62 5.63 -5.17
N ALA A 34 -4.31 5.53 -4.91
CA ALA A 34 -3.79 5.26 -3.58
C ALA A 34 -4.20 6.35 -2.57
N LYS A 35 -4.15 7.63 -2.97
CA LYS A 35 -4.64 8.74 -2.15
C LYS A 35 -6.13 8.60 -1.83
N GLU A 36 -6.94 8.23 -2.81
CA GLU A 36 -8.37 7.99 -2.62
C GLU A 36 -8.63 6.86 -1.63
N ILE A 37 -7.91 5.73 -1.76
CA ILE A 37 -7.98 4.61 -0.82
C ILE A 37 -7.65 5.07 0.60
N VAL A 38 -6.52 5.75 0.80
CA VAL A 38 -6.06 6.22 2.12
C VAL A 38 -7.08 7.18 2.73
N THR A 39 -7.48 8.20 1.97
CA THR A 39 -8.37 9.28 2.44
C THR A 39 -9.74 8.71 2.82
N HIS A 40 -10.33 7.85 1.99
CA HIS A 40 -11.66 7.28 2.22
C HIS A 40 -11.68 6.15 3.26
N THR A 41 -10.52 5.71 3.76
CA THR A 41 -10.43 4.63 4.75
C THR A 41 -9.64 5.01 6.01
N ALA A 42 -9.18 6.26 6.13
CA ALA A 42 -8.44 6.76 7.29
C ALA A 42 -9.23 6.67 8.61
N HIS A 43 -10.56 6.57 8.55
CA HIS A 43 -11.43 6.34 9.71
C HIS A 43 -11.43 4.88 10.20
N LYS A 44 -10.90 3.94 9.40
CA LYS A 44 -10.86 2.49 9.66
C LYS A 44 -9.46 1.95 9.85
N TYR A 45 -8.47 2.55 9.20
CA TYR A 45 -7.09 2.09 9.18
C TYR A 45 -6.11 3.21 9.48
N ASN A 46 -5.00 2.86 10.11
CA ASN A 46 -3.81 3.69 10.17
C ASN A 46 -2.94 3.34 8.96
N TRP A 47 -2.45 4.35 8.25
CA TRP A 47 -1.67 4.16 7.04
C TRP A 47 -0.22 4.55 7.27
N VAL A 48 0.68 3.65 6.87
CA VAL A 48 2.08 3.97 6.62
C VAL A 48 2.38 3.65 5.17
N GLN A 49 3.13 4.51 4.49
CA GLN A 49 3.46 4.32 3.08
C GLN A 49 4.96 4.36 2.84
N VAL A 50 5.48 3.42 2.03
CA VAL A 50 6.73 3.66 1.29
C VAL A 50 6.37 4.49 0.06
N ALA A 51 6.62 5.79 0.14
CA ALA A 51 6.26 6.77 -0.88
C ALA A 51 7.31 6.75 -2.01
N ALA A 52 7.13 5.87 -2.99
CA ALA A 52 8.10 5.67 -4.07
C ALA A 52 8.01 6.76 -5.14
N ALA A 53 9.16 7.23 -5.60
CA ALA A 53 9.31 8.06 -6.80
C ALA A 53 10.67 7.81 -7.44
N ILE A 54 10.85 8.07 -8.74
CA ILE A 54 12.15 7.88 -9.43
C ILE A 54 13.27 8.65 -8.70
N ASN A 55 13.04 9.94 -8.46
CA ASN A 55 13.89 10.81 -7.65
C ASN A 55 13.01 11.60 -6.69
N HIS A 56 12.98 11.19 -5.44
CA HIS A 56 12.09 11.75 -4.43
C HIS A 56 12.74 12.97 -3.75
N PRO A 57 12.14 14.17 -3.79
CA PRO A 57 12.73 15.39 -3.19
C PRO A 57 12.90 15.30 -1.66
N ASP A 58 11.98 14.60 -1.00
CA ASP A 58 12.03 14.33 0.44
C ASP A 58 12.66 12.98 0.82
N HIS A 59 13.46 12.35 -0.05
CA HIS A 59 14.06 11.04 0.23
C HIS A 59 14.69 10.97 1.63
N GLY A 60 14.38 9.90 2.36
CA GLY A 60 14.96 9.64 3.69
C GLY A 60 14.35 10.47 4.83
N LYS A 61 13.43 11.39 4.54
CA LYS A 61 12.61 12.06 5.56
C LYS A 61 11.41 11.18 5.93
N THR A 62 10.78 11.51 7.05
CA THR A 62 9.43 11.04 7.40
C THR A 62 8.48 12.22 7.29
N THR A 63 7.32 12.01 6.67
CA THR A 63 6.29 13.04 6.50
C THR A 63 4.99 12.58 7.15
N ASP A 64 4.45 13.38 8.06
CA ASP A 64 3.14 13.14 8.65
C ASP A 64 2.08 13.90 7.86
N LEU A 65 1.21 13.17 7.15
CA LEU A 65 0.07 13.74 6.41
C LEU A 65 -1.24 13.70 7.21
N SER A 66 -1.21 13.23 8.46
CA SER A 66 -2.41 13.16 9.32
C SER A 66 -3.15 14.50 9.43
N PRO A 67 -2.50 15.66 9.59
CA PRO A 67 -3.20 16.95 9.64
C PRO A 67 -3.97 17.26 8.35
N SER A 68 -3.34 17.07 7.19
CA SER A 68 -3.99 17.30 5.89
C SER A 68 -5.09 16.28 5.61
N THR A 69 -4.91 15.03 6.02
CA THR A 69 -5.97 14.02 5.93
C THR A 69 -7.16 14.40 6.81
N ASN A 70 -6.92 14.88 8.03
CA ASN A 70 -7.98 15.37 8.92
C ASN A 70 -8.77 16.53 8.30
N GLU A 71 -8.07 17.50 7.70
CA GLU A 71 -8.70 18.64 7.03
C GLU A 71 -9.64 18.21 5.90
N VAL A 72 -9.20 17.30 5.02
CA VAL A 72 -9.97 16.86 3.85
C VAL A 72 -11.11 15.91 4.23
N THR A 73 -10.93 15.08 5.27
CA THR A 73 -11.92 14.06 5.67
C THR A 73 -12.89 14.52 6.76
N GLY A 74 -12.57 15.59 7.48
CA GLY A 74 -13.27 16.00 8.71
C GLY A 74 -12.95 15.13 9.93
N LEU A 75 -11.95 14.23 9.84
CA LEU A 75 -11.45 13.48 10.99
C LEU A 75 -10.62 14.37 11.92
N THR A 76 -10.44 13.93 13.16
CA THR A 76 -9.56 14.59 14.13
C THR A 76 -8.38 13.71 14.55
N ASP A 77 -8.34 12.48 14.07
CA ASP A 77 -7.45 11.42 14.54
C ASP A 77 -6.96 10.50 13.42
N ALA A 78 -6.90 10.97 12.18
CA ALA A 78 -6.24 10.24 11.10
C ALA A 78 -4.78 9.93 11.48
N SER A 79 -4.23 8.86 10.90
CA SER A 79 -2.82 8.50 11.01
C SER A 79 -2.32 8.10 9.64
N VAL A 80 -1.58 8.99 8.99
CA VAL A 80 -1.06 8.79 7.63
C VAL A 80 0.41 9.23 7.61
N ILE A 81 1.32 8.26 7.66
CA ILE A 81 2.77 8.51 7.71
C ILE A 81 3.42 8.05 6.42
N LEU A 82 4.21 8.91 5.80
CA LEU A 82 4.93 8.62 4.56
C LEU A 82 6.43 8.50 4.85
N TYR A 83 7.04 7.51 4.20
CA TYR A 83 8.48 7.33 4.09
C TYR A 83 8.89 7.48 2.61
N PRO A 84 9.08 8.73 2.15
CA PRO A 84 9.70 9.06 0.87
C PRO A 84 10.94 8.24 0.52
N HIS A 85 10.93 7.61 -0.64
CA HIS A 85 12.04 6.77 -1.10
C HIS A 85 12.32 6.92 -2.60
N ASN A 86 13.60 6.77 -2.97
CA ASN A 86 14.06 6.78 -4.36
C ASN A 86 13.90 5.37 -4.91
N GLY A 87 13.14 5.23 -5.99
CA GLY A 87 12.64 3.93 -6.43
C GLY A 87 11.78 3.25 -5.36
N TYR A 88 11.59 1.95 -5.51
CA TYR A 88 10.58 1.18 -4.79
C TYR A 88 11.19 0.41 -3.61
N GLY A 89 11.67 1.14 -2.60
CA GLY A 89 12.18 0.58 -1.34
C GLY A 89 13.29 -0.46 -1.49
N ASN A 90 13.56 -1.18 -0.41
CA ASN A 90 14.51 -2.30 -0.36
C ASN A 90 14.25 -3.20 0.88
N PRO A 91 14.87 -4.40 0.97
CA PRO A 91 14.69 -5.32 2.11
C PRO A 91 15.01 -4.71 3.48
N ASN A 92 16.02 -3.84 3.57
CA ASN A 92 16.39 -3.24 4.86
C ASN A 92 15.34 -2.24 5.32
N LEU A 93 14.82 -1.42 4.39
CA LEU A 93 13.75 -0.48 4.68
C LEU A 93 12.51 -1.20 5.21
N VAL A 94 12.04 -2.26 4.54
CA VAL A 94 10.81 -2.94 5.00
C VAL A 94 11.00 -3.58 6.36
N ARG A 95 12.16 -4.18 6.64
CA ARG A 95 12.45 -4.78 7.95
C ARG A 95 12.45 -3.72 9.05
N GLN A 96 13.04 -2.55 8.78
CA GLN A 96 13.02 -1.41 9.70
C GLN A 96 11.59 -0.91 9.95
N LEU A 97 10.80 -0.74 8.89
CA LEU A 97 9.41 -0.31 9.00
C LEU A 97 8.56 -1.34 9.74
N ILE A 98 8.71 -2.62 9.47
CA ILE A 98 8.00 -3.68 10.20
C ILE A 98 8.31 -3.61 11.70
N LYS A 99 9.58 -3.44 12.06
CA LYS A 99 10.00 -3.34 13.46
C LYS A 99 9.45 -2.08 14.15
N HIS A 100 9.47 -0.94 13.47
CA HIS A 100 9.08 0.35 14.04
C HIS A 100 7.57 0.55 14.04
N GLU A 101 6.95 0.37 12.88
CA GLU A 101 5.54 0.68 12.64
C GLU A 101 4.62 -0.45 13.08
N LYS A 102 5.10 -1.70 13.05
CA LYS A 102 4.32 -2.92 13.36
C LYS A 102 3.03 -3.00 12.54
N PRO A 103 3.11 -2.98 11.19
CA PRO A 103 1.93 -3.07 10.36
C PRO A 103 1.28 -4.46 10.49
N ASP A 104 -0.04 -4.49 10.48
CA ASP A 104 -0.86 -5.70 10.48
C ASP A 104 -0.97 -6.35 9.09
N ALA A 105 -0.71 -5.59 8.02
CA ALA A 105 -0.70 -6.08 6.64
C ALA A 105 0.21 -5.22 5.75
N ILE A 106 0.72 -5.82 4.68
CA ILE A 106 1.32 -5.09 3.56
C ILE A 106 0.28 -5.01 2.45
N PHE A 107 0.07 -3.82 1.90
CA PHE A 107 -0.80 -3.60 0.76
C PHE A 107 0.00 -3.09 -0.44
N LEU A 108 0.14 -3.92 -1.46
CA LEU A 108 0.75 -3.58 -2.73
C LEU A 108 -0.31 -3.05 -3.70
N PHE A 109 0.01 -1.95 -4.38
CA PHE A 109 -0.82 -1.40 -5.45
C PHE A 109 0.06 -0.73 -6.51
N THR A 110 0.65 -1.54 -7.40
CA THR A 110 1.43 -1.13 -8.58
C THR A 110 1.83 -2.40 -9.36
N ASP A 111 2.72 -2.30 -10.33
CA ASP A 111 3.37 -3.45 -10.96
C ASP A 111 4.26 -4.19 -9.93
N PRO A 112 4.09 -5.51 -9.71
CA PRO A 112 4.80 -6.21 -8.64
C PRO A 112 6.31 -6.31 -8.90
N ARG A 113 6.76 -6.15 -10.15
CA ARG A 113 8.17 -6.22 -10.52
C ARG A 113 8.98 -5.09 -9.91
N TYR A 114 8.37 -3.95 -9.61
CA TYR A 114 9.02 -2.85 -8.90
C TYR A 114 9.39 -3.23 -7.45
N TRP A 115 8.67 -4.17 -6.87
CA TRP A 115 8.91 -4.71 -5.54
C TRP A 115 9.46 -6.14 -5.59
N ALA A 116 10.17 -6.53 -6.66
CA ALA A 116 10.69 -7.89 -6.83
C ALA A 116 11.50 -8.38 -5.59
N TRP A 117 12.23 -7.48 -4.94
CA TRP A 117 12.96 -7.79 -3.72
C TRP A 117 12.06 -8.23 -2.55
N LEU A 118 10.81 -7.76 -2.48
CA LEU A 118 9.85 -8.15 -1.44
C LEU A 118 9.48 -9.62 -1.61
N PHE A 119 9.26 -10.03 -2.86
CA PHE A 119 8.95 -11.40 -3.22
C PHE A 119 10.17 -12.33 -3.17
N GLN A 120 11.39 -11.80 -3.19
CA GLN A 120 12.58 -12.60 -2.88
C GLN A 120 12.70 -12.93 -1.39
N ILE A 121 12.02 -12.17 -0.53
CA ILE A 121 12.03 -12.35 0.92
C ILE A 121 10.63 -12.69 1.47
N GLU A 122 9.67 -13.10 0.63
CA GLU A 122 8.28 -13.25 1.09
C GLU A 122 8.15 -14.28 2.22
N ASN A 123 9.02 -15.30 2.26
CA ASN A 123 8.99 -16.38 3.23
C ASN A 123 9.47 -15.86 4.60
N GLU A 124 10.32 -14.82 4.54
CA GLU A 124 10.56 -13.77 5.53
C GLU A 124 9.26 -13.28 6.18
N ILE A 125 8.52 -12.56 5.34
CA ILE A 125 7.50 -11.59 5.72
C ILE A 125 6.15 -12.25 5.99
N ARG A 126 5.69 -13.14 5.11
CA ARG A 126 4.35 -13.75 5.12
C ARG A 126 4.09 -14.67 6.30
N LYS A 127 5.14 -15.14 6.98
CA LYS A 127 5.00 -15.87 8.25
C LYS A 127 4.44 -15.01 9.37
N GLN A 128 4.50 -13.69 9.23
CA GLN A 128 4.13 -12.74 10.27
C GLN A 128 3.08 -11.73 9.80
N ILE A 129 3.15 -11.31 8.54
CA ILE A 129 2.33 -10.21 8.00
C ILE A 129 1.77 -10.62 6.64
N PRO A 130 0.43 -10.65 6.46
CA PRO A 130 -0.17 -10.98 5.17
C PRO A 130 0.15 -9.92 4.12
N ILE A 131 0.39 -10.38 2.89
CA ILE A 131 0.58 -9.54 1.71
C ILE A 131 -0.73 -9.51 0.91
N VAL A 132 -1.32 -8.32 0.84
CA VAL A 132 -2.49 -8.02 0.01
C VAL A 132 -2.00 -7.32 -1.25
N TYR A 133 -2.48 -7.75 -2.41
CA TYR A 133 -2.14 -7.13 -3.69
C TYR A 133 -3.38 -6.76 -4.49
N LEU A 134 -3.54 -5.47 -4.81
CA LEU A 134 -4.50 -5.00 -5.80
C LEU A 134 -3.81 -4.98 -7.18
N ASN A 135 -4.01 -6.04 -7.95
CA ASN A 135 -3.43 -6.15 -9.28
C ASN A 135 -4.03 -5.10 -10.23
N ILE A 136 -3.16 -4.44 -10.97
CA ILE A 136 -3.48 -3.40 -11.94
C ILE A 136 -3.40 -3.87 -13.39
N TRP A 137 -2.85 -5.07 -13.63
CA TRP A 137 -2.68 -5.57 -14.99
C TRP A 137 -4.05 -5.87 -15.61
N ASP A 138 -4.36 -5.20 -16.71
CA ASP A 138 -5.67 -5.27 -17.35
C ASP A 138 -5.58 -5.49 -18.87
N ASP A 139 -4.42 -5.84 -19.42
CA ASP A 139 -4.25 -6.07 -20.87
C ASP A 139 -3.80 -7.51 -21.21
N TYR A 140 -3.96 -7.92 -22.48
CA TYR A 140 -3.46 -9.17 -23.00
C TYR A 140 -2.13 -8.99 -23.76
N PRO A 141 -1.26 -10.02 -23.79
CA PRO A 141 -1.42 -11.35 -23.19
C PRO A 141 -1.31 -11.33 -21.65
N ALA A 142 -1.93 -12.33 -21.01
CA ALA A 142 -1.83 -12.51 -19.55
C ALA A 142 -0.36 -12.70 -19.14
N PRO A 143 0.14 -12.00 -18.10
CA PRO A 143 1.55 -11.91 -17.80
C PRO A 143 2.02 -13.15 -17.03
N MET A 144 2.27 -14.27 -17.71
CA MET A 144 2.72 -15.52 -17.07
C MET A 144 4.00 -15.36 -16.24
N TYR A 145 4.86 -14.40 -16.59
CA TYR A 145 6.06 -14.07 -15.81
C TYR A 145 5.75 -13.46 -14.44
N ASN A 146 4.51 -13.03 -14.17
CA ASN A 146 4.07 -12.55 -12.87
C ASN A 146 3.51 -13.65 -11.95
N LYS A 147 3.42 -14.91 -12.41
CA LYS A 147 2.82 -16.02 -11.65
C LYS A 147 3.36 -16.13 -10.23
N ALA A 148 4.69 -16.12 -10.07
CA ALA A 148 5.33 -16.24 -8.76
C ALA A 148 4.93 -15.09 -7.81
N TYR A 149 4.79 -13.85 -8.30
CA TYR A 149 4.34 -12.73 -7.50
C TYR A 149 2.89 -12.92 -7.02
N TYR A 150 2.02 -13.46 -7.90
CA TYR A 150 0.61 -13.67 -7.60
C TYR A 150 0.42 -14.80 -6.57
N GLU A 151 1.16 -15.90 -6.70
CA GLU A 151 1.18 -17.02 -5.72
C GLU A 151 1.76 -16.59 -4.36
N SER A 152 2.56 -15.51 -4.36
CA SER A 152 3.19 -14.96 -3.16
C SER A 152 2.28 -14.01 -2.37
N CYS A 153 1.01 -13.87 -2.72
CA CYS A 153 0.06 -12.99 -2.03
C CYS A 153 -0.99 -13.78 -1.24
N ASP A 154 -1.34 -13.30 -0.05
CA ASP A 154 -2.40 -13.89 0.79
C ASP A 154 -3.80 -13.44 0.33
N LEU A 155 -3.87 -12.29 -0.33
CA LEU A 155 -5.06 -11.81 -1.03
C LEU A 155 -4.64 -11.17 -2.35
N LEU A 156 -5.18 -11.68 -3.46
CA LEU A 156 -5.00 -11.14 -4.79
C LEU A 156 -6.32 -10.57 -5.31
N MET A 157 -6.41 -9.24 -5.38
CA MET A 157 -7.56 -8.51 -5.92
C MET A 157 -7.29 -8.07 -7.36
N GLY A 158 -8.34 -7.70 -8.09
CA GLY A 158 -8.23 -7.09 -9.41
C GLY A 158 -9.06 -5.82 -9.48
N ILE A 159 -8.53 -4.80 -10.19
CA ILE A 159 -9.22 -3.53 -10.40
C ILE A 159 -10.46 -3.64 -11.31
N SER A 160 -10.57 -4.74 -12.07
CA SER A 160 -11.65 -4.97 -13.01
C SER A 160 -11.96 -6.46 -13.16
N LYS A 161 -13.09 -6.78 -13.80
CA LYS A 161 -13.41 -8.16 -14.21
C LYS A 161 -12.33 -8.76 -15.11
N GLN A 162 -11.69 -7.93 -15.94
CA GLN A 162 -10.61 -8.35 -16.82
C GLN A 162 -9.37 -8.73 -16.03
N THR A 163 -8.95 -7.90 -15.07
CA THR A 163 -7.82 -8.23 -14.18
C THR A 163 -8.09 -9.49 -13.37
N VAL A 164 -9.31 -9.67 -12.86
CA VAL A 164 -9.68 -10.91 -12.15
C VAL A 164 -9.62 -12.13 -13.07
N ASN A 165 -10.02 -12.00 -14.34
CA ASN A 165 -9.84 -13.07 -15.31
C ASN A 165 -8.36 -13.37 -15.57
N ILE A 166 -7.54 -12.33 -15.73
CA ILE A 166 -6.09 -12.46 -15.93
C ILE A 166 -5.44 -13.15 -14.74
N ASN A 167 -5.81 -12.81 -13.50
CA ASN A 167 -5.34 -13.50 -12.30
C ASN A 167 -5.59 -15.02 -12.40
N LYS A 168 -6.79 -15.43 -12.85
CA LYS A 168 -7.15 -16.84 -13.04
C LYS A 168 -6.43 -17.53 -14.19
N LEU A 169 -6.02 -16.78 -15.22
CA LEU A 169 -5.27 -17.34 -16.35
C LEU A 169 -3.80 -17.57 -16.00
N VAL A 170 -3.24 -16.73 -15.11
CA VAL A 170 -1.84 -16.83 -14.70
C VAL A 170 -1.63 -17.88 -13.60
N LEU A 171 -2.59 -18.01 -12.67
CA LEU A 171 -2.57 -18.98 -11.57
C LEU A 171 -3.01 -20.36 -12.05
#